data_AF-A0A6J2UQ45-F1
#
_entry.id   AF-A0A6J2UQ45-F1
#
_cell.length_a   1.000
_cell.length_b   1.000
_cell.length_c   1.000
_cell.angle_alpha   90.00
_cell.angle_beta   90.00
_cell.angle_gamma   90.00
#
_symmetry.space_group_name_H-M   'P 1'
#
loop_
_entity.id
_entity.type
_entity.pdbx_description
1 polymer ?
#
loop_
_entity_poly.entity_id
_entity_poly.type
_entity_poly.pdbx_seq_one_letter_code
_entity_poly.pdbx_strand_id
1 'polypeptide(L)'
;MESSSLWTSALVCAVLVSLLSGANANDSEMDVELDTRAIRDFYPKDPNLTSEKQLLGALQEVLEKLQTKRIPPWEKKFGQVPMCDVGEQCAVRKGSRIGKMCDCPRGAFCNFFLLKCL
;
A
#
# COMPACT_ATOMS: atom_id res chain seq x y z
N MET A 1 14.65 -47.12 0.57
CA MET A 1 13.16 -47.30 0.61
C MET A 1 12.55 -45.90 0.62
N GLU A 2 12.86 -45.10 -0.41
CA GLU A 2 12.65 -43.64 -0.41
C GLU A 2 12.05 -43.17 -1.74
N SER A 3 12.37 -43.86 -2.84
CA SER A 3 11.82 -43.56 -4.18
C SER A 3 10.30 -43.80 -4.28
N SER A 4 9.73 -44.72 -3.51
CA SER A 4 8.29 -45.01 -3.53
C SER A 4 7.47 -43.90 -2.88
N SER A 5 8.00 -43.26 -1.83
CA SER A 5 7.34 -42.17 -1.10
C SER A 5 7.20 -40.91 -1.97
N LEU A 6 8.23 -40.60 -2.77
CA LEU A 6 8.21 -39.44 -3.67
C LEU A 6 7.15 -39.59 -4.77
N TRP A 7 6.99 -40.79 -5.32
CA TRP A 7 5.99 -41.07 -6.35
C TRP A 7 4.57 -41.03 -5.78
N THR A 8 4.37 -41.56 -4.57
CA THR A 8 3.08 -41.44 -3.89
C THR A 8 2.72 -39.99 -3.59
N SER A 9 3.68 -39.16 -3.19
CA SER A 9 3.43 -37.73 -2.94
C SER A 9 3.09 -36.98 -4.22
N ALA A 10 3.79 -37.26 -5.33
CA ALA A 10 3.50 -36.64 -6.62
C ALA A 10 2.09 -37.01 -7.14
N LEU A 11 1.69 -38.26 -6.98
CA LEU A 11 0.34 -38.72 -7.35
C LEU A 11 -0.75 -38.05 -6.50
N VAL A 12 -0.53 -37.93 -5.19
CA VAL A 12 -1.46 -37.23 -4.29
C VAL A 12 -1.58 -35.75 -4.68
N CYS A 13 -0.46 -35.07 -4.96
CA CYS A 13 -0.48 -33.68 -5.41
C CYS A 13 -1.22 -33.51 -6.74
N ALA A 14 -1.02 -34.41 -7.71
CA ALA A 14 -1.72 -34.37 -8.99
C ALA A 14 -3.24 -34.57 -8.84
N VAL A 15 -3.66 -35.48 -7.95
CA VAL A 15 -5.08 -35.69 -7.65
C VAL A 15 -5.68 -34.47 -6.95
N LEU A 16 -4.98 -33.86 -5.99
CA LEU A 16 -5.44 -32.64 -5.31
C LEU A 16 -5.57 -31.46 -6.27
N VAL A 17 -4.60 -31.26 -7.17
CA VAL A 17 -4.67 -30.22 -8.20
C VAL A 17 -5.83 -30.47 -9.17
N SER A 18 -6.10 -31.74 -9.50
CA SER A 18 -7.23 -32.11 -10.37
C SER A 18 -8.58 -31.87 -9.69
N LEU A 19 -8.70 -32.14 -8.38
CA LEU A 19 -9.90 -31.85 -7.58
C LEU A 19 -10.13 -30.35 -7.40
N LEU A 20 -9.06 -29.57 -7.21
CA LEU A 20 -9.12 -28.10 -7.12
C LEU A 20 -9.47 -27.47 -8.47
N SER A 21 -8.97 -28.03 -9.58
CA SER A 21 -9.25 -27.53 -10.93
C SER A 21 -10.61 -27.99 -11.47
N GLY A 22 -11.09 -29.16 -11.05
CA GLY A 22 -12.38 -29.72 -11.47
C GLY A 22 -13.60 -28.98 -10.93
N ALA A 23 -13.43 -28.12 -9.91
CA ALA A 23 -14.45 -27.17 -9.47
C ALA A 23 -14.42 -25.85 -10.25
N ASN A 24 -13.41 -25.63 -11.11
CA ASN A 24 -13.17 -24.37 -11.81
C ASN A 24 -13.37 -24.47 -13.33
N ALA A 25 -13.96 -25.57 -13.79
CA ALA A 25 -14.38 -25.77 -15.17
C ALA A 25 -15.83 -26.25 -15.13
N ASN A 26 -16.79 -25.32 -15.05
CA ASN A 26 -18.17 -25.52 -15.53
C ASN A 26 -19.10 -24.30 -15.46
N ASP A 27 -18.71 -23.11 -15.03
CA ASP A 27 -19.60 -21.93 -15.12
C ASP A 27 -18.80 -20.66 -15.46
N SER A 28 -18.52 -20.45 -16.74
CA SER A 28 -18.20 -19.12 -17.26
C SER A 28 -18.29 -19.06 -18.80
N GLU A 29 -19.33 -19.68 -19.38
CA GLU A 29 -19.72 -19.48 -20.78
C GLU A 29 -21.25 -19.28 -20.91
N MET A 30 -21.88 -18.52 -20.01
CA MET A 30 -23.24 -17.99 -20.26
C MET A 30 -23.64 -16.80 -19.35
N ASP A 31 -22.77 -15.82 -19.12
CA ASP A 31 -23.14 -14.61 -18.32
C ASP A 31 -22.84 -13.27 -18.99
N VAL A 32 -22.45 -13.25 -20.27
CA VAL A 32 -22.12 -12.00 -20.97
C VAL A 32 -23.36 -11.30 -21.56
N GLU A 33 -24.50 -11.98 -21.66
CA GLU A 33 -25.70 -11.39 -22.30
C GLU A 33 -26.62 -10.63 -21.32
N LEU A 34 -26.61 -10.95 -20.02
CA LEU A 34 -27.46 -10.27 -19.04
C LEU A 34 -26.83 -8.97 -18.50
N ASP A 35 -25.50 -8.91 -18.42
CA ASP A 35 -24.78 -7.75 -17.88
C ASP A 35 -24.73 -6.56 -18.85
N THR A 36 -24.79 -6.84 -20.16
CA THR A 36 -24.77 -5.79 -21.19
C THR A 36 -26.02 -4.89 -21.14
N ARG A 37 -27.17 -5.43 -20.69
CA ARG A 37 -28.39 -4.63 -20.48
C ARG A 37 -28.28 -3.75 -19.25
N ALA A 38 -27.79 -4.30 -18.13
CA ALA A 38 -27.64 -3.55 -16.89
C ALA A 38 -26.65 -2.38 -17.03
N ILE A 39 -25.53 -2.57 -17.75
CA ILE A 39 -24.54 -1.50 -18.00
C ILE A 39 -25.13 -0.36 -18.84
N ARG A 40 -26.05 -0.65 -19.77
CA ARG A 40 -26.69 0.37 -20.60
C ARG A 40 -27.72 1.22 -19.86
N ASP A 41 -28.26 0.75 -18.75
CA ASP A 41 -29.19 1.51 -17.92
C ASP A 41 -28.46 2.52 -17.01
N PHE A 42 -27.18 2.31 -16.72
CA PHE A 42 -26.34 3.27 -15.98
C PHE A 42 -25.77 4.40 -16.84
N TYR A 43 -25.72 4.23 -18.17
CA TYR A 43 -25.20 5.24 -19.09
C TYR A 43 -26.31 5.69 -20.05
N PRO A 44 -27.12 6.70 -19.67
CA PRO A 44 -28.08 7.30 -20.58
C PRO A 44 -27.35 7.73 -21.85
N LYS A 45 -27.79 7.20 -22.99
CA LYS A 45 -27.36 7.71 -24.28
C LYS A 45 -27.97 9.11 -24.41
N ASP A 46 -27.08 10.10 -24.36
CA ASP A 46 -27.32 11.54 -24.56
C ASP A 46 -27.55 12.40 -23.29
N PRO A 47 -26.52 12.64 -22.45
CA PRO A 47 -26.35 13.94 -21.85
C PRO A 47 -25.64 14.82 -22.89
N ASN A 48 -26.39 15.79 -23.42
CA ASN A 48 -25.92 16.94 -24.19
C ASN A 48 -24.38 17.13 -24.09
N LEU A 49 -23.63 16.87 -25.17
CA LEU A 49 -22.14 16.80 -25.23
C LEU A 49 -21.39 17.98 -24.56
N THR A 50 -22.12 19.07 -24.30
CA THR A 50 -21.70 20.25 -23.54
C THR A 50 -21.57 19.99 -22.03
N SER A 51 -22.46 19.20 -21.42
CA SER A 51 -22.46 18.92 -19.98
C SER A 51 -21.36 17.94 -19.57
N GLU A 52 -21.07 16.91 -20.36
CA GLU A 52 -19.94 16.00 -20.10
C GLU A 52 -18.60 16.76 -20.16
N LYS A 53 -18.43 17.64 -21.15
CA LYS A 53 -17.24 18.48 -21.27
C LYS A 53 -17.11 19.46 -20.11
N GLN A 54 -18.22 20.03 -19.64
CA GLN A 54 -18.23 20.88 -18.44
C GLN A 54 -17.89 20.08 -17.18
N LEU A 55 -18.39 18.85 -17.05
CA LEU A 55 -18.11 17.97 -15.92
C LEU A 55 -16.62 17.58 -15.87
N LEU A 56 -16.06 17.21 -17.02
CA LEU A 56 -14.64 16.92 -17.17
C LEU A 56 -13.77 18.14 -16.87
N GLY A 57 -14.20 19.33 -17.31
CA GLY A 57 -13.53 20.60 -16.99
C GLY A 57 -13.53 20.91 -15.50
N ALA A 58 -14.67 20.72 -14.82
CA ALA A 58 -14.79 20.92 -13.38
C ALA A 58 -13.92 19.92 -12.58
N LEU A 59 -13.85 18.67 -13.03
CA LEU A 59 -12.97 17.64 -12.44
C LEU A 59 -11.49 18.01 -12.60
N GLN A 60 -11.09 18.46 -13.78
CA GLN A 60 -9.73 18.93 -14.06
C GLN A 60 -9.36 20.12 -13.16
N GLU A 61 -10.25 21.10 -13.01
CA GLU A 61 -10.04 22.27 -12.17
C GLU A 61 -9.87 21.89 -10.68
N VAL A 62 -10.67 20.93 -10.19
CA VAL A 62 -10.55 20.42 -8.81
C VAL A 62 -9.23 19.67 -8.62
N LEU A 63 -8.81 18.84 -9.59
CA LEU A 63 -7.54 18.13 -9.55
C LEU A 63 -6.34 19.10 -9.52
N GLU A 64 -6.36 20.16 -10.32
CA GLU A 64 -5.32 21.20 -10.31
C GLU A 64 -5.30 21.97 -8.99
N LYS A 65 -6.47 22.30 -8.43
CA LYS A 65 -6.60 22.94 -7.11
C LYS A 65 -6.16 22.04 -5.96
N LEU A 66 -6.33 20.73 -6.07
CA LEU A 66 -5.83 19.77 -5.07
C LEU A 66 -4.33 19.51 -5.22
N GLN A 67 -3.81 19.49 -6.44
CA GLN A 67 -2.37 19.32 -6.71
C GLN A 67 -1.56 20.53 -6.23
N THR A 68 -2.11 21.75 -6.33
CA THR A 68 -1.51 22.96 -5.76
C THR A 68 -1.62 23.01 -4.23
N LYS A 69 -2.62 22.35 -3.64
CA LYS A 69 -2.73 22.09 -2.20
C LYS A 69 -1.97 20.82 -1.75
N ARG A 70 -1.07 20.28 -2.57
CA ARG A 70 -0.17 19.19 -2.13
C ARG A 70 0.40 19.57 -0.79
N ILE A 71 0.16 18.70 0.19
CA ILE A 71 0.63 18.81 1.57
C ILE A 71 2.07 19.33 1.52
N PRO A 72 2.36 20.48 2.16
CA PRO A 72 3.69 21.07 2.09
C PRO A 72 4.70 19.99 2.52
N PRO A 73 5.77 19.75 1.74
CA PRO A 73 6.80 18.77 2.11
C PRO A 73 7.43 19.03 3.48
N TRP A 74 7.23 20.24 4.03
CA TRP A 74 7.57 20.69 5.37
C TRP A 74 6.82 19.96 6.48
N GLU A 75 5.60 19.48 6.26
CA GLU A 75 4.85 18.71 7.27
C GLU A 75 5.55 17.39 7.63
N LYS A 76 6.33 16.82 6.68
CA LYS A 76 7.15 15.63 6.94
C LYS A 76 8.42 15.90 7.75
N LYS A 77 8.78 17.18 7.97
CA LYS A 77 10.00 17.55 8.71
C LYS A 77 9.76 17.71 10.21
N PHE A 78 8.51 17.72 10.68
CA PHE A 78 8.22 17.77 12.12
C PHE A 78 8.61 16.43 12.76
N GLY A 79 9.71 16.43 13.50
CA GLY A 79 10.25 15.25 14.19
C GLY A 79 11.36 14.53 13.45
N GLN A 80 11.79 15.02 12.27
CA GLN A 80 13.00 14.52 11.64
C GLN A 80 14.22 15.15 12.32
N VAL A 81 15.09 14.30 12.83
CA VAL A 81 16.35 14.69 13.48
C VAL A 81 17.54 14.23 12.62
N PRO A 82 18.70 14.88 12.68
CA PRO A 82 19.91 14.42 11.99
C PRO A 82 20.37 13.05 12.49
N MET A 83 21.31 12.41 11.80
CA MET A 83 21.98 11.21 12.32
C MET A 83 23.12 11.61 13.26
N CYS A 84 23.38 10.81 14.30
CA CYS A 84 24.55 10.93 15.17
C CYS A 84 25.60 9.88 14.84
N ASP A 85 26.82 10.14 15.31
CA ASP A 85 27.88 9.12 15.39
C ASP A 85 27.80 8.32 16.70
N VAL A 86 28.50 7.18 16.75
CA VAL A 86 28.58 6.36 17.95
C VAL A 86 29.31 7.14 19.06
N GLY A 87 28.73 7.20 20.26
CA GLY A 87 29.27 7.95 21.40
C GLY A 87 28.86 9.42 21.47
N GLU A 88 28.19 9.97 20.45
CA GLU A 88 27.66 11.34 20.46
C GLU A 88 26.40 11.47 21.30
N GLN A 89 26.06 12.72 21.69
CA GLN A 89 24.90 13.01 22.50
C GLN A 89 23.60 12.92 21.68
N CYS A 90 22.78 11.92 21.97
CA CYS A 90 21.57 11.61 21.21
C CYS A 90 20.28 12.22 21.78
N ALA A 91 20.31 12.63 23.05
CA ALA A 91 19.17 13.22 23.72
C ALA A 91 19.60 14.29 24.73
N VAL A 92 18.65 15.13 25.13
CA VAL A 92 18.82 16.13 26.19
C VAL A 92 17.70 15.97 27.20
N ARG A 93 18.05 16.00 28.49
CA ARG A 93 17.09 15.96 29.57
C ARG A 93 16.83 17.36 30.09
N LYS A 94 15.56 17.76 30.13
CA LYS A 94 15.09 18.99 30.76
C LYS A 94 14.04 18.62 31.81
N GLY A 95 14.48 18.49 33.06
CA GLY A 95 13.65 18.02 34.17
C GLY A 95 13.23 16.55 34.00
N SER A 96 11.93 16.29 33.97
CA SER A 96 11.35 14.96 33.70
C SER A 96 11.24 14.63 32.22
N ARG A 97 11.41 15.61 31.33
CA ARG A 97 11.24 15.43 29.88
C ARG A 97 12.58 15.15 29.21
N ILE A 98 12.55 14.30 28.19
CA ILE A 98 13.70 13.97 27.35
C ILE A 98 13.37 14.33 25.90
N GLY A 99 14.22 15.16 25.30
CA GLY A 99 14.15 15.52 23.88
C GLY A 99 15.22 14.78 23.08
N LYS A 100 14.85 14.23 21.93
CA LYS A 100 15.76 13.57 20.98
C LYS A 100 16.46 14.63 20.13
N MET A 101 17.78 14.52 19.96
CA MET A 101 18.58 15.43 19.14
C MET A 101 18.93 14.84 17.78
N CYS A 102 19.11 13.52 17.69
CA CYS A 102 19.53 12.82 16.49
C CYS A 102 19.10 11.34 16.55
N ASP A 103 19.23 10.65 15.43
CA ASP A 103 19.06 9.21 15.28
C ASP A 103 20.42 8.49 15.34
N CYS A 104 20.53 7.48 16.22
CA CYS A 104 21.74 6.66 16.33
C CYS A 104 21.88 5.74 15.10
N PRO A 105 23.12 5.40 14.69
CA PRO A 105 23.35 4.52 13.56
C PRO A 105 22.89 3.08 13.87
N ARG A 106 22.65 2.28 12.82
CA ARG A 106 22.21 0.89 12.98
C ARG A 106 23.20 0.10 13.84
N GLY A 107 22.72 -0.50 14.92
CA GLY A 107 23.53 -1.26 15.88
C GLY A 107 23.86 -0.50 17.16
N ALA A 108 23.63 0.81 17.19
CA ALA A 108 23.68 1.62 18.41
C ALA A 108 22.29 2.18 18.75
N PHE A 109 21.99 2.30 20.03
CA PHE A 109 20.75 2.91 20.53
C PHE A 109 21.05 4.08 21.44
N CYS A 110 20.11 5.02 21.51
CA CYS A 110 20.24 6.15 22.43
C CYS A 110 20.01 5.68 23.86
N ASN A 111 21.06 5.67 24.69
CA ASN A 111 20.94 5.38 26.11
C ASN A 111 20.41 6.62 26.84
N PHE A 112 19.21 6.55 27.42
CA PHE A 112 18.58 7.71 28.08
C PHE A 112 19.18 8.10 29.44
N PHE A 113 20.00 7.25 30.06
CA PHE A 113 20.73 7.60 31.28
C PHE A 113 21.99 8.38 30.96
N LEU A 114 22.74 7.94 29.94
CA LEU A 114 23.99 8.57 29.50
C LEU A 114 23.78 9.65 28.44
N LEU A 115 22.59 9.68 27.83
CA LEU A 115 22.20 10.54 26.72
C LEU A 115 23.08 10.40 25.47
N LYS A 116 23.69 9.21 25.26
CA LYS A 116 24.63 8.94 24.16
C LYS A 116 24.24 7.70 23.35
N CYS A 117 24.68 7.64 22.09
CA CYS A 117 24.54 6.45 21.24
C CYS A 117 25.54 5.37 21.65
N LEU A 118 25.05 4.19 22.05
CA LEU A 118 25.84 3.01 22.45
C LEU A 118 25.41 1.76 21.70
#